data_AF-A0A661D1R9-F1
#
_entry.id   AF-A0A661D1R9-F1
#
_cell.length_a   1.000
_cell.length_b   1.000
_cell.length_c   1.000
_cell.angle_alpha   90.00
_cell.angle_beta   90.00
_cell.angle_gamma   90.00
#
_symmetry.space_group_name_H-M   'P 1'
#
loop_
_entity.id
_entity.type
_entity.pdbx_description
1 polymer ?
#
loop_
_entity_poly.entity_id
_entity_poly.type
_entity_poly.pdbx_seq_one_letter_code
_entity_poly.pdbx_strand_id
1 'polypeptide(L)'
;MDRQDYWVRKEAEIGETVEATFYCTYLNGDWSVKGPQTGVLFFRKSTLYFQSFSVSTSLESLFQPRRRENISESHSFNLPMENLHCTFDDSPQTILSRLFAAPEQFFDIHQREGERDAGSYRFSVDRKKLKTIVDLINSNHSGVQG
;
A
#
# COMPACT_ATOMS: atom_id res chain seq x y z
N MET A 1 4.44 -14.09 17.73
CA MET A 1 3.24 -14.37 16.92
C MET A 1 3.74 -14.66 15.52
N ASP A 2 3.45 -15.85 14.98
CA ASP A 2 3.98 -16.21 13.66
C ASP A 2 3.36 -15.28 12.60
N ARG A 3 4.15 -14.93 11.57
CA ARG A 3 3.69 -14.10 10.44
C ARG A 3 2.49 -14.75 9.75
N GLN A 4 2.46 -16.09 9.72
CA GLN A 4 1.36 -16.85 9.15
C GLN A 4 0.06 -16.67 9.95
N ASP A 5 0.14 -16.70 11.28
CA ASP A 5 -1.02 -16.51 12.16
C ASP A 5 -1.66 -15.13 12.01
N TYR A 6 -0.86 -14.11 11.73
CA TYR A 6 -1.36 -12.75 11.52
C TYR A 6 -2.25 -12.67 10.27
N TRP A 7 -1.77 -13.15 9.12
CA TRP A 7 -2.51 -13.06 7.87
C TRP A 7 -3.76 -13.92 7.88
N VAL A 8 -3.70 -15.12 8.46
CA VAL A 8 -4.90 -15.97 8.63
C VAL A 8 -5.99 -15.26 9.43
N ARG A 9 -5.61 -14.58 10.52
CA ARG A 9 -6.56 -13.78 11.32
C ARG A 9 -7.09 -12.59 10.55
N LYS A 10 -6.23 -11.89 9.78
CA LYS A 10 -6.65 -10.75 8.97
C LYS A 10 -7.58 -11.15 7.81
N GLU A 11 -7.32 -12.28 7.17
CA GLU A 11 -8.20 -12.84 6.16
C GLU A 11 -9.56 -13.20 6.75
N ALA A 12 -9.58 -13.82 7.92
CA ALA A 12 -10.82 -14.13 8.64
C ALA A 12 -11.59 -12.87 9.10
N GLU A 13 -10.89 -11.83 9.57
CA GLU A 13 -11.49 -10.56 10.01
C GLU A 13 -12.18 -9.83 8.86
N ILE A 14 -11.54 -9.78 7.70
CA ILE A 14 -12.03 -8.99 6.57
C ILE A 14 -12.87 -9.86 5.61
N GLY A 15 -12.85 -11.20 5.74
CA GLY A 15 -13.74 -12.11 5.00
C GLY A 15 -13.34 -12.44 3.56
N GLU A 16 -12.09 -12.13 3.16
CA GLU A 16 -11.54 -12.53 1.86
C GLU A 16 -10.06 -12.88 2.01
N THR A 17 -9.53 -13.62 1.04
CA THR A 17 -8.11 -14.00 0.94
C THR A 17 -7.26 -12.84 0.44
N VAL A 18 -6.06 -12.70 0.98
CA VAL A 18 -5.07 -11.73 0.51
C VAL A 18 -4.27 -12.34 -0.63
N GLU A 19 -4.30 -11.70 -1.79
CA GLU A 19 -3.64 -12.20 -3.01
C GLU A 19 -2.17 -11.76 -3.07
N ALA A 20 -1.87 -10.55 -2.62
CA ALA A 20 -0.52 -10.00 -2.62
C ALA A 20 -0.33 -8.99 -1.49
N THR A 21 0.91 -8.87 -1.02
CA THR A 21 1.32 -7.91 0.03
C THR A 21 2.62 -7.22 -0.38
N PHE A 22 2.68 -5.90 -0.16
CA PHE A 22 3.83 -5.08 -0.50
C PHE A 22 4.11 -4.09 0.63
N TYR A 23 5.37 -4.04 1.06
CA TYR A 23 5.83 -2.99 1.96
C TYR A 23 6.07 -1.72 1.15
N CYS A 24 5.46 -0.63 1.55
CA CYS A 24 5.58 0.65 0.87
C CYS A 24 5.41 1.81 1.85
N THR A 25 5.74 3.01 1.41
CA THR A 25 5.55 4.23 2.18
C THR A 25 4.55 5.11 1.47
N TYR A 26 3.42 5.38 2.12
CA TYR A 26 2.51 6.45 1.71
C TYR A 26 3.19 7.79 1.92
N LEU A 27 3.17 8.67 0.93
CA LEU A 27 3.88 9.94 0.95
C LEU A 27 2.93 11.12 1.13
N ASN A 28 1.87 11.18 0.32
CA ASN A 28 0.84 12.21 0.34
C ASN A 28 -0.36 11.79 -0.53
N GLY A 29 -1.42 12.60 -0.51
CA GLY A 29 -2.69 12.31 -1.18
C GLY A 29 -3.89 12.64 -0.30
N ASP A 30 -5.03 12.02 -0.59
CA ASP A 30 -6.29 12.31 0.09
C ASP A 30 -6.47 11.63 1.45
N TRP A 31 -5.49 10.83 1.87
CA TRP A 31 -5.48 10.30 3.22
C TRP A 31 -4.93 11.33 4.20
N SER A 32 -5.74 11.71 5.20
CA SER A 32 -5.53 12.85 6.10
C SER A 32 -4.44 12.66 7.18
N VAL A 33 -3.43 11.85 6.92
CA VAL A 33 -2.29 11.61 7.82
C VAL A 33 -1.20 12.66 7.61
N LYS A 34 -0.46 12.98 8.68
CA LYS A 34 0.65 13.94 8.60
C LYS A 34 1.95 13.22 8.24
N GLY A 35 2.51 13.58 7.09
CA GLY A 35 3.81 13.10 6.62
C GLY A 35 3.83 11.64 6.18
N PRO A 36 4.99 11.15 5.72
CA PRO A 36 5.11 9.80 5.19
C PRO A 36 4.77 8.72 6.21
N GLN A 37 4.04 7.69 5.78
CA GLN A 37 3.65 6.54 6.61
C GLN A 37 4.11 5.25 5.95
N THR A 38 5.03 4.52 6.58
CA THR A 38 5.43 3.18 6.12
C THR A 38 4.43 2.14 6.58
N GLY A 39 4.09 1.22 5.71
CA GLY A 39 3.08 0.21 5.98
C GLY A 39 3.08 -0.95 5.00
N VAL A 40 2.00 -1.71 5.02
CA VAL A 40 1.71 -2.76 4.05
C VAL A 40 0.51 -2.36 3.21
N LEU A 41 0.72 -2.37 1.90
CA LEU A 41 -0.31 -2.37 0.88
C LEU A 41 -0.65 -3.83 0.56
N PHE A 42 -1.91 -4.23 0.68
CA PHE A 42 -2.32 -5.59 0.39
C PHE A 42 -3.57 -5.64 -0.48
N PHE A 43 -3.56 -6.62 -1.37
CA PHE A 43 -4.50 -6.77 -2.47
C PHE A 43 -5.47 -7.90 -2.18
N ARG A 44 -6.72 -7.65 -2.55
CA ARG A 44 -7.78 -8.64 -2.62
C ARG A 44 -8.50 -8.50 -3.94
N LYS A 45 -9.38 -9.45 -4.22
CA LYS A 45 -10.19 -9.45 -5.43
C LYS A 45 -11.00 -8.15 -5.61
N SER A 46 -11.60 -7.64 -4.53
CA SER A 46 -12.53 -6.50 -4.60
C SER A 46 -11.93 -5.18 -4.14
N THR A 47 -10.88 -5.22 -3.31
CA THR A 47 -10.49 -4.07 -2.49
C THR A 47 -8.98 -4.03 -2.26
N LEU A 48 -8.42 -2.83 -2.36
CA LEU A 48 -7.04 -2.52 -2.00
C LEU A 48 -7.01 -1.94 -0.59
N TYR A 49 -6.11 -2.42 0.25
CA TYR A 49 -5.94 -1.92 1.61
C TYR A 49 -4.54 -1.38 1.81
N PHE A 50 -4.44 -0.30 2.59
CA PHE A 50 -3.19 0.16 3.15
C PHE A 50 -3.31 0.20 4.68
N GLN A 51 -2.32 -0.37 5.37
CA GLN A 51 -2.18 -0.28 6.82
C GLN A 51 -0.80 0.25 7.17
N SER A 52 -0.73 1.41 7.84
CA SER A 52 0.53 1.93 8.36
C SER A 52 0.99 1.15 9.58
N PHE A 53 2.30 1.02 9.72
CA PHE A 53 2.90 0.63 10.98
C PHE A 53 2.78 1.77 11.96
N SER A 54 2.41 1.47 13.21
CA SER A 54 2.44 2.47 14.27
C SER A 54 3.87 3.00 14.40
N VAL A 55 4.08 4.29 14.15
CA VAL A 55 5.34 4.95 14.51
C VAL A 55 5.31 5.11 16.04
N SER A 56 5.68 4.07 16.78
CA SER A 56 6.00 4.26 18.19
C SER A 56 7.30 5.06 18.23
N THR A 57 7.21 6.33 18.62
CA THR A 57 8.33 7.28 18.72
C THR A 57 9.40 6.91 19.76
N SER A 58 9.52 5.66 20.18
CA SER A 58 10.58 5.28 21.10
C SER A 58 10.97 3.81 20.96
N LEU A 59 12.25 3.57 20.68
CA LEU A 59 12.89 2.26 20.86
C LEU A 59 12.81 1.78 22.34
N GLU A 60 12.39 2.64 23.28
CA GLU A 60 12.18 2.29 24.69
C GLU A 60 10.96 1.40 24.93
N SER A 61 10.00 1.33 23.98
CA SER A 61 8.81 0.47 24.15
C SER A 61 9.12 -1.02 24.06
N LEU A 62 10.32 -1.40 23.59
CA LEU A 62 10.79 -2.79 23.56
C LEU A 62 11.18 -3.32 24.95
N PHE A 63 11.38 -2.44 25.94
CA PHE A 63 11.87 -2.82 27.27
C PHE A 63 10.82 -2.75 28.40
N GLN A 64 9.55 -2.44 28.11
CA GLN A 64 8.51 -2.36 29.14
C GLN A 64 7.57 -3.57 29.12
N PRO A 65 7.61 -4.45 30.14
CA PRO A 65 6.61 -5.49 30.32
C PRO A 65 5.33 -4.87 30.91
N ARG A 66 4.24 -4.97 30.16
CA ARG A 66 2.84 -4.72 30.59
C ARG A 66 2.55 -3.33 31.16
N ARG A 67 2.12 -2.42 30.28
CA ARG A 67 1.02 -1.50 30.58
C ARG A 67 0.17 -1.28 29.32
N ARG A 68 -1.12 -1.59 29.41
CA ARG A 68 -2.14 -1.10 28.48
C ARG A 68 -2.27 0.40 28.73
N GLU A 69 -1.92 1.20 27.73
CA GLU A 69 -2.49 2.52 27.36
C GLU A 69 -1.47 3.23 26.45
N ASN A 70 -1.97 3.80 25.35
CA ASN A 70 -1.24 4.31 24.17
C ASN A 70 -0.83 3.26 23.14
N ILE A 71 -1.82 2.51 22.62
CA ILE A 71 -1.70 1.92 21.29
C ILE A 71 -1.60 3.10 20.32
N SER A 72 -0.40 3.38 19.82
CA SER A 72 -0.24 4.25 18.66
C SER A 72 -1.05 3.59 17.54
N GLU A 73 -2.23 4.12 17.24
CA GLU A 73 -3.21 3.45 16.41
C GLU A 73 -2.61 3.26 15.01
N SER A 74 -2.52 2.00 14.55
CA SER A 74 -2.19 1.73 13.15
C SER A 74 -3.31 2.35 12.32
N HIS A 75 -3.00 3.33 11.49
CA HIS A 75 -3.99 3.94 10.63
C HIS A 75 -4.13 3.08 9.38
N SER A 76 -5.35 2.93 8.89
CA SER A 76 -5.60 2.18 7.66
C SER A 76 -6.66 2.84 6.82
N PHE A 77 -6.63 2.56 5.53
CA PHE A 77 -7.71 2.88 4.60
C PHE A 77 -7.87 1.72 3.61
N ASN A 78 -9.02 1.73 2.94
CA ASN A 78 -9.32 0.78 1.89
C ASN A 78 -9.98 1.50 0.71
N LEU A 79 -9.75 0.96 -0.48
CA LEU A 79 -10.21 1.51 -1.75
C LEU A 79 -10.80 0.40 -2.62
N PRO A 80 -12.02 0.56 -3.18
CA PRO A 80 -12.61 -0.41 -4.09
C PRO A 80 -11.77 -0.57 -5.36
N MET A 81 -11.37 -1.80 -5.70
CA MET A 81 -10.41 -2.04 -6.79
C MET A 81 -10.93 -1.63 -8.17
N GLU A 82 -12.22 -1.80 -8.41
CA GLU A 82 -12.91 -1.47 -9.66
C GLU A 82 -12.74 0.00 -10.09
N ASN A 83 -12.43 0.89 -9.14
CA ASN A 83 -12.36 2.33 -9.37
C ASN A 83 -10.91 2.85 -9.40
N LEU A 84 -9.90 1.98 -9.33
CA LEU A 84 -8.51 2.43 -9.22
C LEU A 84 -7.76 2.30 -10.53
N HIS A 85 -6.93 3.29 -10.81
CA HIS A 85 -5.88 3.16 -11.82
C HIS A 85 -4.55 3.60 -11.21
N CYS A 86 -3.48 2.99 -11.68
CA CYS A 86 -2.14 3.30 -11.21
C CYS A 86 -1.32 3.94 -12.32
N THR A 87 -0.70 5.07 -11.99
CA THR A 87 0.36 5.68 -12.79
C THR A 87 1.67 5.60 -12.03
N PHE A 88 2.77 5.60 -12.76
CA PHE A 88 4.10 5.63 -12.16
C PHE A 88 5.01 6.50 -13.01
N ASP A 89 5.95 7.18 -12.35
CA ASP A 89 6.97 7.95 -13.07
C ASP A 89 7.99 6.96 -13.61
N ASP A 90 7.87 6.65 -14.89
CA ASP A 90 8.78 5.76 -15.58
C ASP A 90 10.12 6.50 -15.80
N SER A 91 11.09 6.31 -14.89
CA SER A 91 12.44 6.83 -15.09
C SER A 91 13.48 5.93 -14.41
N PRO A 92 14.51 5.45 -15.15
CA PRO A 92 15.14 6.17 -16.26
C PRO A 92 15.33 5.38 -17.58
N GLN A 93 15.36 6.12 -18.71
CA GLN A 93 15.22 5.61 -20.08
C GLN A 93 16.39 4.76 -20.62
N THR A 94 17.56 4.75 -19.96
CA THR A 94 18.76 4.08 -20.47
C THR A 94 19.31 3.02 -19.51
N ILE A 95 19.96 1.98 -20.06
CA ILE A 95 20.49 0.83 -19.29
C ILE A 95 21.44 1.28 -18.16
N LEU A 96 22.30 2.28 -18.40
CA LEU A 96 23.20 2.83 -17.40
C LEU A 96 22.45 3.55 -16.28
N SER A 97 21.47 4.39 -16.64
CA SER A 97 20.66 5.07 -15.64
C SER A 97 19.86 4.10 -14.78
N ARG A 98 19.49 2.91 -15.30
CA ARG A 98 18.83 1.85 -14.51
C ARG A 98 19.76 1.22 -13.47
N LEU A 99 21.07 1.22 -13.67
CA LEU A 99 22.05 0.69 -12.71
C LEU A 99 22.29 1.65 -11.54
N PHE A 100 22.12 2.95 -11.76
CA PHE A 100 22.26 4.00 -10.74
C PHE A 100 20.92 4.54 -10.22
N ALA A 101 19.81 3.98 -10.68
CA ALA A 101 18.48 4.39 -10.23
C ALA A 101 18.32 4.10 -8.74
N ALA A 102 17.64 5.01 -8.03
CA ALA A 102 17.30 4.81 -6.63
C ALA A 102 16.53 3.48 -6.45
N PRO A 103 16.78 2.74 -5.36
CA PRO A 103 16.11 1.47 -5.10
C PRO A 103 14.60 1.67 -4.88
N GLU A 104 14.20 2.84 -4.38
CA GLU A 104 12.81 3.25 -4.28
C GLU A 104 12.33 3.91 -5.56
N GLN A 105 11.09 3.59 -5.94
CA GLN A 105 10.36 4.18 -7.04
C GLN A 105 9.02 4.67 -6.55
N PHE A 106 8.48 5.69 -7.23
CA PHE A 106 7.23 6.33 -6.86
C PHE A 106 6.11 5.90 -7.79
N PHE A 107 4.91 5.77 -7.22
CA PHE A 107 3.70 5.51 -7.97
C PHE A 107 2.51 6.20 -7.33
N ASP A 108 1.52 6.48 -8.15
CA ASP A 108 0.28 7.11 -7.76
C ASP A 108 -0.88 6.15 -8.02
N ILE A 109 -1.74 6.00 -7.02
CA ILE A 109 -3.02 5.33 -7.13
C ILE A 109 -4.08 6.40 -7.22
N HIS A 110 -4.88 6.37 -8.27
CA HIS A 110 -5.93 7.33 -8.51
C HIS A 110 -7.28 6.63 -8.45
N GLN A 111 -8.19 7.19 -7.67
CA GLN A 111 -9.57 6.73 -7.56
C GLN A 111 -10.44 7.51 -8.53
N ARG A 112 -11.27 6.81 -9.30
CA ARG A 112 -12.27 7.40 -10.19
C ARG A 112 -13.67 7.22 -9.63
N GLU A 113 -14.51 8.21 -9.86
CA GLU A 113 -15.96 8.12 -9.69
C GLU A 113 -16.62 8.53 -11.01
N GLY A 114 -16.97 7.54 -11.83
CA GLY A 114 -17.37 7.76 -13.22
C GLY A 114 -16.20 8.30 -14.06
N GLU A 115 -16.39 9.47 -14.68
CA GLU A 115 -15.36 10.13 -15.51
C GLU A 115 -14.47 11.11 -14.72
N ARG A 116 -14.67 11.25 -13.40
CA ARG A 116 -13.91 12.21 -12.58
C ARG A 116 -12.88 11.50 -11.73
N ASP A 117 -11.72 12.14 -11.58
CA ASP A 117 -10.77 11.78 -10.54
C ASP A 117 -11.33 12.23 -9.18
N ALA A 118 -11.58 11.25 -8.32
CA ALA A 118 -12.15 11.42 -6.99
C ALA A 118 -11.07 11.48 -5.90
N GLY A 119 -9.88 10.94 -6.18
CA GLY A 119 -8.73 11.08 -5.29
C GLY A 119 -7.44 10.49 -5.83
N SER A 120 -6.33 10.84 -5.18
CA SER A 120 -4.98 10.38 -5.50
C SER A 120 -4.18 10.04 -4.23
N TYR A 121 -3.36 9.00 -4.33
CA TYR A 121 -2.53 8.50 -3.24
C TYR A 121 -1.15 8.15 -3.77
N ARG A 122 -0.13 8.87 -3.30
CA ARG A 122 1.25 8.68 -3.73
C ARG A 122 2.01 7.78 -2.76
N PHE A 123 2.77 6.85 -3.32
CA PHE A 123 3.55 5.88 -2.59
C PHE A 123 4.99 5.77 -3.10
N SER A 124 5.90 5.29 -2.26
CA SER A 124 7.18 4.73 -2.67
C SER A 124 7.28 3.24 -2.35
N VAL A 125 7.97 2.49 -3.22
CA VAL A 125 8.19 1.04 -3.07
C VAL A 125 9.52 0.62 -3.69
N ASP A 126 10.04 -0.53 -3.28
CA ASP A 126 11.15 -1.19 -3.97
C ASP A 126 10.83 -1.37 -5.47
N ARG A 127 11.76 -0.95 -6.32
CA ARG A 127 11.63 -0.99 -7.77
C ARG A 127 11.20 -2.34 -8.33
N LYS A 128 11.65 -3.45 -7.74
CA LYS A 128 11.32 -4.80 -8.22
C LYS A 128 9.85 -5.16 -8.00
N LYS A 129 9.15 -4.41 -7.13
CA LYS A 129 7.74 -4.61 -6.80
C LYS A 129 6.81 -3.69 -7.58
N LEU A 130 7.30 -2.54 -8.04
CA LEU A 130 6.50 -1.53 -8.72
C LEU A 130 5.68 -2.12 -9.89
N LYS A 131 6.35 -2.87 -10.79
CA LYS A 131 5.66 -3.44 -11.96
C LYS A 131 4.49 -4.34 -11.53
N THR A 132 4.69 -5.20 -10.53
CA THR A 132 3.64 -6.10 -10.06
C THR A 132 2.46 -5.33 -9.45
N ILE A 133 2.73 -4.27 -8.69
CA ILE A 133 1.68 -3.41 -8.11
C ILE A 133 0.86 -2.75 -9.23
N VAL A 134 1.53 -2.16 -10.21
CA VAL A 134 0.89 -1.51 -11.36
C VAL A 134 0.04 -2.50 -12.15
N ASP A 135 0.60 -3.69 -12.44
CA ASP A 135 -0.11 -4.75 -13.15
C ASP A 135 -1.36 -5.20 -12.37
N LEU A 136 -1.28 -5.40 -11.06
CA LEU A 136 -2.41 -5.82 -10.22
C LEU A 136 -3.54 -4.76 -10.21
N ILE A 137 -3.21 -3.48 -10.11
CA ILE A 137 -4.20 -2.40 -10.10
C ILE A 137 -4.84 -2.26 -11.49
N ASN A 138 -4.03 -2.20 -12.54
CA ASN A 138 -4.52 -1.88 -13.88
C ASN A 138 -5.17 -3.09 -14.59
N SER A 139 -4.80 -4.33 -14.24
CA SER A 139 -5.37 -5.53 -14.87
C SER A 139 -6.78 -5.86 -14.38
N ASN A 140 -7.22 -5.31 -13.25
CA ASN A 140 -8.60 -5.47 -12.76
C ASN A 140 -9.65 -4.86 -13.70
N HIS A 141 -9.26 -3.99 -14.63
CA HIS A 141 -10.14 -3.44 -15.67
C HIS A 141 -10.35 -4.37 -16.87
N SER A 142 -9.53 -5.41 -17.01
CA SER A 142 -9.58 -6.33 -18.17
C SER A 142 -10.64 -7.43 -18.05
N GLY A 143 -11.34 -7.51 -16.91
CA GLY A 143 -12.35 -8.54 -16.62
C GLY A 143 -13.79 -8.18 -16.95
N VAL A 144 -14.05 -6.96 -17.46
CA VAL A 144 -15.41 -6.48 -17.81
C VAL A 144 -15.55 -6.37 -19.33
N GLN A 145 -15.55 -7.51 -20.02
CA GLN A 145 -16.26 -7.65 -21.29
C GLN A 145 -17.02 -8.97 -21.22
N GLY A 146 -18.35 -8.87 -21.32
CA GLY A 146 -19.30 -9.98 -21.21
C GLY A 146 -19.37 -10.87 -22.43
#